data_AF-S9RGC9-F1
#
_entry.id   AF-S9RGC9-F1
#
_cell.length_a   1.000
_cell.length_b   1.000
_cell.length_c   1.000
_cell.angle_alpha   90.00
_cell.angle_beta   90.00
_cell.angle_gamma   90.00
#
_symmetry.space_group_name_H-M   'P 1'
#
loop_
_entity.id
_entity.type
_entity.pdbx_description
1 polymer ?
#
loop_
_entity_poly.entity_id
_entity_poly.type
_entity_poly.pdbx_seq_one_letter_code
_entity_poly.pdbx_strand_id
1 'polypeptide(L)'
;MGESGSSSADIFMSDGSLPNSEAWEARCRNIRLNTSDINLLVLDYLIIQGNEQGARTFASEAGIEDYFIPGSIRERMEVCELIRQGSINSAMYQLNELDPEILDKNTELLFELLRLKLIELIREAMSRDDASDDTIEKCLAFATENLAPIAPLNPAFLSSLEITMSLLCFSPSSYTPALKNALDPSQRERVANLANLAMLKSQGLPNESRLLALVNFESWCRKQAEKQSIRVPQFAINP
;
A
#
# COMPACT_ATOMS: atom_id res chain seq x y z
N MET A 1 -27.61 38.67 -29.87
CA MET A 1 -26.44 37.76 -29.80
C MET A 1 -25.74 38.04 -28.48
N GLY A 2 -25.69 37.05 -27.62
CA GLY A 2 -25.14 37.17 -26.27
C GLY A 2 -25.53 35.95 -25.46
N GLU A 3 -25.04 34.77 -25.87
CA GLU A 3 -25.09 33.57 -25.03
C GLU A 3 -24.08 33.76 -23.89
N SER A 4 -24.58 34.11 -22.70
CA SER A 4 -23.82 34.00 -21.47
C SER A 4 -23.95 32.56 -20.97
N GLY A 5 -22.91 31.77 -21.24
CA GLY A 5 -22.77 30.40 -20.76
C GLY A 5 -22.84 30.35 -19.23
N SER A 6 -23.83 29.62 -18.72
CA SER A 6 -23.90 29.28 -17.30
C SER A 6 -22.80 28.28 -17.00
N SER A 7 -21.86 28.70 -16.16
CA SER A 7 -20.77 27.87 -15.65
C SER A 7 -21.36 26.90 -14.62
N SER A 8 -21.07 25.60 -14.74
CA SER A 8 -21.54 24.54 -13.83
C SER A 8 -21.14 24.73 -12.34
N ALA A 9 -20.39 25.78 -12.00
CA ALA A 9 -20.04 26.15 -10.64
C ALA A 9 -21.22 26.79 -9.87
N ASP A 10 -22.22 27.37 -10.54
CA ASP A 10 -23.30 28.13 -9.88
C ASP A 10 -24.32 27.25 -9.13
N ILE A 11 -24.26 25.92 -9.29
CA ILE A 11 -25.17 24.99 -8.62
C ILE A 11 -24.76 24.70 -7.16
N PHE A 12 -23.54 25.06 -6.74
CA PHE A 12 -22.95 24.51 -5.52
C PHE A 12 -22.94 25.39 -4.27
N MET A 13 -23.37 26.66 -4.32
CA MET A 13 -23.13 27.58 -3.19
C MET A 13 -24.27 28.58 -2.92
N SER A 14 -25.53 28.25 -3.18
CA SER A 14 -26.64 29.21 -2.98
C SER A 14 -27.37 29.12 -1.64
N ASP A 15 -26.96 28.26 -0.70
CA ASP A 15 -27.56 28.26 0.63
C ASP A 15 -26.51 27.97 1.70
N GLY A 16 -26.34 28.92 2.63
CA GLY A 16 -25.44 28.81 3.78
C GLY A 16 -25.97 27.87 4.87
N SER A 17 -26.88 26.94 4.54
CA SER A 17 -27.38 25.94 5.47
C SER A 17 -26.46 24.72 5.46
N LEU A 18 -26.08 24.28 6.66
CA LEU A 18 -25.30 23.06 6.88
C LEU A 18 -25.95 21.89 6.12
N PRO A 19 -25.19 21.03 5.41
CA PRO A 19 -25.78 19.86 4.79
C PRO A 19 -26.35 18.95 5.88
N ASN A 20 -27.68 18.91 5.99
CA ASN A 20 -28.39 17.98 6.86
C ASN A 20 -28.02 16.55 6.42
N SER A 21 -27.61 15.69 7.36
CA SER A 21 -27.20 14.29 7.08
C SER A 21 -28.28 13.55 6.28
N GLU A 22 -29.55 13.80 6.59
CA GLU A 22 -30.70 13.22 5.88
C GLU A 22 -30.79 13.69 4.43
N ALA A 23 -30.50 14.97 4.15
CA ALA A 23 -30.51 15.52 2.80
C ALA A 23 -29.34 14.95 1.96
N TRP A 24 -28.18 14.74 2.60
CA TRP A 24 -27.05 14.06 1.99
C TRP A 24 -27.38 12.59 1.67
N GLU A 25 -27.93 11.85 2.63
CA GLU A 25 -28.35 10.46 2.43
C GLU A 25 -29.45 10.32 1.38
N ALA A 26 -30.41 11.25 1.33
CA ALA A 26 -31.43 11.28 0.29
C ALA A 26 -30.81 11.52 -1.10
N ARG A 27 -29.81 12.41 -1.19
CA ARG A 27 -29.04 12.62 -2.43
C ARG A 27 -28.26 11.37 -2.83
N CYS A 28 -27.55 10.73 -1.89
CA CYS A 28 -26.82 9.49 -2.15
C CYS A 28 -27.75 8.38 -2.65
N ARG A 29 -28.95 8.24 -2.06
CA ARG A 29 -29.97 7.27 -2.51
C ARG A 29 -30.51 7.54 -3.91
N ASN A 30 -30.48 8.80 -4.37
CA ASN A 30 -30.91 9.17 -5.71
C ASN A 30 -29.85 8.92 -6.78
N ILE A 31 -28.59 8.66 -6.40
CA ILE A 31 -27.53 8.30 -7.34
C ILE A 31 -27.75 6.86 -7.78
N ARG A 32 -28.05 6.66 -9.07
CA ARG A 32 -28.17 5.33 -9.66
C ARG A 32 -26.78 4.84 -10.05
N LEU A 33 -26.30 3.83 -9.33
CA LEU A 33 -25.08 3.10 -9.70
C LEU A 33 -25.46 1.88 -10.53
N ASN A 34 -24.69 1.63 -11.59
CA ASN A 34 -24.82 0.41 -12.37
C ASN A 34 -24.04 -0.72 -11.66
N THR A 35 -24.74 -1.78 -11.28
CA THR A 35 -24.15 -2.95 -10.63
C THR A 35 -23.04 -3.57 -11.48
N SER A 36 -23.17 -3.56 -12.81
CA SER A 36 -22.14 -4.07 -13.71
C SER A 36 -20.82 -3.29 -13.58
N ASP A 37 -20.89 -1.96 -13.45
CA ASP A 37 -19.69 -1.13 -13.29
C ASP A 37 -19.02 -1.38 -11.94
N ILE A 38 -19.81 -1.55 -10.87
CA ILE A 38 -19.30 -1.92 -9.55
C ILE A 38 -18.60 -3.28 -9.60
N ASN A 39 -19.21 -4.27 -10.25
CA ASN A 39 -18.62 -5.60 -10.38
C ASN A 39 -17.29 -5.55 -11.14
N LEU A 40 -17.17 -4.74 -12.19
CA LEU A 40 -15.89 -4.54 -12.88
C LEU A 40 -14.83 -3.87 -12.02
N LEU A 41 -15.20 -2.95 -11.12
CA LEU A 41 -14.27 -2.34 -10.15
C LEU A 41 -13.77 -3.35 -9.11
N VAL A 42 -14.67 -4.21 -8.62
CA VAL A 42 -14.31 -5.27 -7.67
C VAL A 42 -13.41 -6.31 -8.34
N LEU A 43 -13.74 -6.73 -9.57
CA LEU A 43 -12.94 -7.68 -10.32
C LEU A 43 -11.52 -7.14 -10.60
N ASP A 44 -11.41 -5.89 -11.04
CA ASP A 44 -10.13 -5.19 -11.25
C ASP A 44 -9.28 -5.17 -9.97
N TYR A 45 -9.90 -4.87 -8.82
CA TYR A 45 -9.24 -4.93 -7.52
C TYR A 45 -8.71 -6.34 -7.20
N LEU A 46 -9.53 -7.38 -7.38
CA LEU A 46 -9.12 -8.77 -7.09
C LEU A 46 -7.92 -9.21 -7.94
N ILE A 47 -7.92 -8.83 -9.23
CA ILE A 47 -6.83 -9.15 -10.15
C ILE A 47 -5.54 -8.42 -9.76
N ILE A 48 -5.64 -7.14 -9.41
CA ILE A 48 -4.48 -6.31 -9.01
C ILE A 48 -3.90 -6.79 -7.68
N GLN A 49 -4.74 -7.15 -6.70
CA GLN A 49 -4.30 -7.74 -5.44
C GLN A 49 -3.75 -9.16 -5.58
N GLY A 50 -3.91 -9.79 -6.75
CA GLY A 50 -3.38 -11.11 -7.03
C GLY A 50 -4.25 -12.27 -6.56
N ASN A 51 -5.51 -12.01 -6.19
CA ASN A 51 -6.46 -13.05 -5.81
C ASN A 51 -7.11 -13.68 -7.05
N GLU A 52 -6.35 -14.55 -7.73
CA GLU A 52 -6.78 -15.21 -8.96
C GLU A 52 -8.09 -16.00 -8.77
N GLN A 53 -8.15 -16.88 -7.76
CA GLN A 53 -9.31 -17.72 -7.54
C GLN A 53 -10.54 -16.88 -7.19
N GLY A 54 -10.38 -15.86 -6.35
CA GLY A 54 -11.45 -14.92 -6.01
C GLY A 54 -11.95 -14.17 -7.24
N ALA A 55 -11.05 -13.70 -8.10
CA ALA A 55 -11.42 -13.02 -9.35
C ALA A 55 -12.23 -13.94 -10.27
N ARG A 56 -11.81 -15.20 -10.47
CA ARG A 56 -12.51 -16.18 -11.33
C ARG A 56 -13.90 -16.53 -10.79
N THR A 57 -13.99 -16.84 -9.49
CA THR A 57 -15.27 -17.16 -8.85
C THR A 57 -16.21 -15.96 -8.92
N PHE A 58 -15.72 -14.76 -8.57
CA PHE A 58 -16.50 -13.53 -8.63
C PHE A 58 -17.00 -13.22 -10.04
N ALA A 59 -16.14 -13.35 -11.06
CA ALA A 59 -16.55 -13.13 -12.45
C ALA A 59 -17.65 -14.11 -12.89
N SER A 60 -17.54 -15.38 -12.52
CA SER A 60 -18.56 -16.40 -12.82
C SER A 60 -19.90 -16.10 -12.14
N GLU A 61 -19.89 -15.67 -10.87
CA GLU A 61 -21.10 -15.36 -10.11
C GLU A 61 -21.75 -14.04 -10.57
N ALA A 62 -20.92 -13.06 -10.94
CA ALA A 62 -21.37 -11.75 -11.44
C ALA A 62 -21.78 -11.77 -12.93
N GLY A 63 -21.60 -12.90 -13.63
CA GLY A 63 -21.89 -13.03 -15.06
C GLY A 63 -20.97 -12.19 -15.96
N ILE A 64 -19.71 -12.00 -15.57
CA ILE A 64 -18.71 -11.26 -16.36
C ILE A 64 -17.99 -12.25 -17.26
N GLU A 65 -18.21 -12.15 -18.57
CA GLU A 65 -17.63 -13.07 -19.56
C GLU A 65 -16.30 -12.56 -20.16
N ASP A 66 -16.15 -11.24 -20.32
CA ASP A 66 -14.97 -10.61 -20.93
C ASP A 66 -14.07 -9.95 -19.87
N TYR A 67 -13.09 -10.71 -19.38
CA TYR A 67 -12.09 -10.22 -18.44
C TYR A 67 -10.74 -10.90 -18.66
N PHE A 68 -9.66 -10.22 -18.27
CA PHE A 68 -8.29 -10.70 -18.44
C PHE A 68 -7.60 -10.85 -17.09
N ILE A 69 -7.11 -12.05 -16.79
CA ILE A 69 -6.21 -12.30 -15.66
C ILE A 69 -4.79 -12.45 -16.22
N PRO A 70 -3.83 -11.60 -15.83
CA PRO A 70 -2.44 -11.75 -16.23
C PRO A 70 -1.86 -13.10 -15.77
N GLY A 71 -1.19 -13.83 -16.67
CA GLY A 71 -0.53 -15.09 -16.31
C GLY A 71 0.58 -14.94 -15.26
N SER A 72 1.15 -13.74 -15.14
CA SER A 72 2.16 -13.38 -14.15
C SER A 72 1.63 -13.28 -12.72
N ILE A 73 0.31 -13.36 -12.50
CA ILE A 73 -0.32 -13.23 -11.17
C ILE A 73 0.28 -14.22 -10.16
N ARG A 74 0.56 -15.45 -10.59
CA ARG A 74 1.12 -16.50 -9.72
C ARG A 74 2.53 -16.18 -9.26
N GLU A 75 3.38 -15.75 -10.18
CA GLU A 75 4.78 -15.36 -9.90
C GLU A 75 4.81 -14.16 -8.95
N ARG A 76 3.95 -13.16 -9.17
CA ARG A 76 3.83 -12.01 -8.26
C ARG A 76 3.43 -12.45 -6.86
N MET A 77 2.44 -13.34 -6.74
CA MET A 77 1.97 -13.80 -5.44
C MET A 77 3.00 -14.66 -4.71
N GLU A 78 3.82 -15.42 -5.43
CA GLU A 78 4.94 -16.15 -4.85
C GLU A 78 5.96 -15.20 -4.21
N VAL A 79 6.33 -14.12 -4.90
CA VAL A 79 7.22 -13.07 -4.34
C VAL A 79 6.58 -12.41 -3.11
N CYS A 80 5.31 -12.03 -3.19
CA CYS A 80 4.60 -11.44 -2.05
C CYS A 80 4.58 -12.38 -0.84
N GLU A 81 4.38 -13.67 -1.06
CA GLU A 81 4.34 -14.67 -0.01
C GLU A 81 5.72 -14.87 0.64
N LEU A 82 6.81 -14.88 -0.15
CA LEU A 82 8.17 -14.89 0.38
C LEU A 82 8.43 -13.67 1.29
N ILE A 83 7.94 -12.48 0.92
CA ILE A 83 8.07 -11.27 1.75
C ILE A 83 7.26 -11.42 3.05
N ARG A 84 6.01 -11.90 2.98
CA ARG A 84 5.15 -12.12 4.17
C ARG A 84 5.77 -13.10 5.16
N GLN A 85 6.40 -14.15 4.65
CA GLN A 85 7.09 -15.15 5.47
C GLN A 85 8.40 -14.62 6.08
N GLY A 86 8.95 -13.52 5.56
CA GLY A 86 10.26 -12.97 5.98
C GLY A 86 11.44 -13.57 5.21
N SER A 87 11.20 -14.32 4.14
CA SER A 87 12.20 -14.90 3.24
C SER A 87 12.72 -13.86 2.24
N ILE A 88 13.24 -12.74 2.74
CA ILE A 88 13.53 -11.54 1.93
C ILE A 88 14.61 -11.79 0.86
N ASN A 89 15.62 -12.59 1.15
CA ASN A 89 16.67 -12.91 0.17
C ASN A 89 16.10 -13.66 -1.05
N SER A 90 15.26 -14.67 -0.79
CA SER A 90 14.58 -15.42 -1.84
C SER A 90 13.61 -14.52 -2.62
N ALA A 91 12.91 -13.61 -1.93
CA ALA A 91 12.05 -12.63 -2.59
C ALA A 91 12.85 -11.71 -3.52
N MET A 92 13.99 -11.17 -3.09
CA MET A 92 14.86 -10.33 -3.92
C MET A 92 15.42 -11.10 -5.12
N TYR A 93 15.82 -12.36 -4.92
CA TYR A 93 16.26 -13.23 -6.02
C TYR A 93 15.16 -13.41 -7.06
N GLN A 94 13.97 -13.87 -6.64
CA GLN A 94 12.83 -14.07 -7.55
C GLN A 94 12.42 -12.78 -8.24
N LEU A 95 12.48 -11.65 -7.54
CA LEU A 95 12.15 -10.36 -8.11
C LEU A 95 13.10 -9.97 -9.25
N ASN A 96 14.40 -10.21 -9.07
CA ASN A 96 15.41 -9.99 -10.12
C ASN A 96 15.30 -10.99 -11.28
N GLU A 97 14.86 -12.23 -11.03
CA GLU A 97 14.59 -13.21 -12.10
C GLU A 97 13.39 -12.76 -12.98
N LEU A 98 12.39 -12.10 -12.39
CA LEU A 98 11.23 -11.59 -13.10
C LEU A 98 11.54 -10.31 -13.90
N ASP A 99 12.30 -9.38 -13.31
CA ASP A 99 12.77 -8.16 -13.97
C ASP A 99 14.10 -7.72 -13.31
N PRO A 100 15.25 -7.90 -13.99
CA PRO A 100 16.55 -7.55 -13.44
C PRO A 100 16.72 -6.07 -13.07
N GLU A 101 15.94 -5.17 -13.67
CA GLU A 101 16.07 -3.73 -13.46
C GLU A 101 15.05 -3.18 -12.44
N ILE A 102 14.18 -4.02 -11.87
CA ILE A 102 13.06 -3.57 -11.04
C ILE A 102 13.50 -2.89 -9.75
N LEU A 103 14.55 -3.41 -9.11
CA LEU A 103 15.13 -2.84 -7.89
C LEU A 103 15.93 -1.57 -8.19
N ASP A 104 16.63 -1.54 -9.33
CA ASP A 104 17.39 -0.37 -9.77
C ASP A 104 16.47 0.81 -10.11
N LYS A 105 15.31 0.54 -10.72
CA LYS A 105 14.28 1.54 -11.04
C LYS A 105 13.46 1.99 -9.84
N ASN A 106 13.43 1.21 -8.75
CA ASN A 106 12.60 1.48 -7.58
C ASN A 106 13.41 1.43 -6.28
N THR A 107 14.09 2.55 -6.01
CA THR A 107 14.91 2.73 -4.80
C THR A 107 14.10 2.60 -3.51
N GLU A 108 12.81 2.96 -3.51
CA GLU A 108 11.94 2.81 -2.34
C GLU A 108 11.69 1.33 -2.00
N LEU A 109 11.36 0.52 -3.00
CA LEU A 109 11.19 -0.93 -2.82
C LEU A 109 12.49 -1.59 -2.35
N LEU A 110 13.62 -1.23 -2.97
CA LEU A 110 14.94 -1.73 -2.57
C LEU A 110 15.23 -1.40 -1.10
N PHE A 111 15.06 -0.14 -0.70
CA PHE A 111 15.29 0.28 0.67
C PHE A 111 14.42 -0.49 1.67
N GLU A 112 13.13 -0.64 1.39
CA GLU A 112 12.19 -1.31 2.29
C GLU A 112 12.45 -2.82 2.40
N LEU A 113 12.85 -3.48 1.31
CA LEU A 113 13.28 -4.89 1.34
C LEU A 113 14.55 -5.05 2.19
N LEU A 114 15.57 -4.21 1.98
CA LEU A 114 16.79 -4.25 2.78
C LEU A 114 16.51 -3.96 4.26
N ARG A 115 15.62 -3.02 4.56
CA ARG A 115 15.19 -2.71 5.91
C ARG A 115 14.46 -3.89 6.56
N LEU A 116 13.55 -4.56 5.85
CA LEU A 116 12.92 -5.79 6.36
C LEU A 116 13.96 -6.88 6.62
N LYS A 117 14.93 -7.05 5.71
CA LYS A 117 16.03 -8.02 5.92
C LYS A 117 16.82 -7.70 7.18
N LEU A 118 17.15 -6.43 7.43
CA LEU A 118 17.80 -5.99 8.67
C LEU A 118 16.93 -6.30 9.90
N ILE A 119 15.62 -6.05 9.84
CA ILE A 119 14.69 -6.39 10.93
C ILE A 119 14.69 -7.90 11.21
N GLU A 120 14.71 -8.76 10.19
CA GLU A 120 14.80 -10.21 10.40
C GLU A 120 16.15 -10.63 11.03
N LEU A 121 17.26 -10.00 10.63
CA LEU A 121 18.56 -10.22 11.26
C LEU A 121 18.56 -9.80 12.74
N ILE A 122 17.95 -8.65 13.05
CA ILE A 122 17.82 -8.17 14.43
C ILE A 122 16.94 -9.12 15.25
N ARG A 123 15.84 -9.63 14.69
CA ARG A 123 15.00 -10.64 15.36
C ARG A 123 15.77 -11.92 15.64
N GLU A 124 16.57 -12.40 14.70
CA GLU A 124 17.43 -13.56 14.91
C GLU A 124 18.45 -13.31 16.04
N ALA A 125 19.09 -12.13 16.04
CA ALA A 125 20.04 -11.72 17.08
C ALA A 125 19.41 -11.66 18.47
N MET A 126 18.19 -11.15 18.59
CA MET A 126 17.47 -11.07 19.87
C MET A 126 16.92 -12.41 20.35
N SER A 127 16.69 -13.37 19.44
CA SER A 127 16.11 -14.68 19.79
C SER A 127 17.13 -15.66 20.37
N ARG A 128 18.41 -15.44 20.10
CA ARG A 128 19.51 -16.21 20.69
C ARG A 128 19.81 -15.58 22.05
N ASP A 129 19.65 -16.35 23.14
CA ASP A 129 20.03 -15.91 24.51
C ASP A 129 21.50 -15.46 24.58
N ASP A 130 22.32 -15.89 23.63
CA ASP A 130 23.67 -15.39 23.37
C ASP A 130 23.63 -14.35 22.24
N ALA A 131 23.23 -13.12 22.55
CA ALA A 131 23.51 -11.95 21.70
C ALA A 131 25.03 -11.70 21.71
N SER A 132 25.78 -12.61 21.09
CA SER A 132 27.21 -12.49 20.88
C SER A 132 27.48 -11.27 20.01
N ASP A 133 28.59 -10.56 20.29
CA ASP A 133 29.03 -9.39 19.53
C ASP A 133 29.02 -9.66 18.01
N ASP A 134 29.33 -10.89 17.59
CA ASP A 134 29.32 -11.35 16.18
C ASP A 134 27.94 -11.17 15.48
N THR A 135 26.82 -11.34 16.18
CA THR A 135 25.50 -11.19 15.55
C THR A 135 25.10 -9.72 15.39
N ILE A 136 25.52 -8.88 16.34
CA ILE A 136 25.35 -7.43 16.26
C ILE A 136 26.26 -6.86 15.16
N GLU A 137 27.51 -7.32 15.08
CA GLU A 137 28.45 -6.97 14.02
C GLU A 137 27.90 -7.31 12.63
N LYS A 138 27.26 -8.48 12.45
CA LYS A 138 26.57 -8.82 11.18
C LYS A 138 25.47 -7.84 10.81
N CYS A 139 24.65 -7.42 11.79
CA CYS A 139 23.60 -6.43 11.54
C CYS A 139 24.19 -5.07 11.15
N LEU A 140 25.25 -4.64 11.82
CA LEU A 140 25.96 -3.38 11.57
C LEU A 140 26.66 -3.39 10.20
N ALA A 141 27.33 -4.48 9.85
CA ALA A 141 27.97 -4.66 8.56
C ALA A 141 26.93 -4.59 7.44
N PHE A 142 25.82 -5.33 7.57
CA PHE A 142 24.74 -5.32 6.59
C PHE A 142 24.14 -3.92 6.40
N ALA A 143 23.85 -3.21 7.49
CA ALA A 143 23.30 -1.85 7.43
C ALA A 143 24.28 -0.87 6.76
N THR A 144 25.58 -1.01 7.06
CA THR A 144 26.63 -0.14 6.51
C THR A 144 26.86 -0.37 5.02
N GLU A 145 26.87 -1.63 4.59
CA GLU A 145 27.13 -2.00 3.20
C GLU A 145 25.93 -1.71 2.29
N ASN A 146 24.70 -1.99 2.76
CA ASN A 146 23.51 -1.97 1.90
C ASN A 146 22.61 -0.75 2.13
N LEU A 147 22.37 -0.34 3.38
CA LEU A 147 21.41 0.72 3.72
C LEU A 147 22.05 2.10 3.77
N ALA A 148 23.30 2.22 4.25
CA ALA A 148 23.98 3.51 4.39
C ALA A 148 24.17 4.28 3.06
N PRO A 149 24.43 3.64 1.90
CA PRO A 149 24.49 4.35 0.62
C PRO A 149 23.13 4.93 0.17
N ILE A 150 22.03 4.29 0.57
CA ILE A 150 20.67 4.58 0.09
C ILE A 150 19.93 5.53 1.04
N ALA A 151 20.15 5.42 2.35
CA ALA A 151 19.42 6.17 3.37
C ALA A 151 19.50 7.71 3.21
N PRO A 152 20.62 8.32 2.79
CA PRO A 152 20.70 9.78 2.60
C PRO A 152 19.88 10.30 1.41
N LEU A 153 19.44 9.42 0.50
CA LEU A 153 18.69 9.83 -0.70
C LEU A 153 17.29 10.37 -0.36
N ASN A 154 16.74 9.98 0.79
CA ASN A 154 15.43 10.44 1.24
C ASN A 154 15.41 10.56 2.78
N PRO A 155 15.03 11.71 3.35
CA PRO A 155 14.97 11.89 4.80
C PRO A 155 14.07 10.85 5.49
N ALA A 156 13.02 10.36 4.84
CA ALA A 156 12.15 9.31 5.39
C ALA A 156 12.88 7.96 5.54
N PHE A 157 13.83 7.66 4.65
CA PHE A 157 14.66 6.45 4.74
C PHE A 157 15.61 6.55 5.93
N LEU A 158 16.24 7.71 6.11
CA LEU A 158 17.11 7.95 7.26
C LEU A 158 16.36 7.78 8.59
N SER A 159 15.20 8.42 8.75
CA SER A 159 14.38 8.27 9.95
C SER A 159 13.94 6.81 10.18
N SER A 160 13.60 6.09 9.12
CA SER A 160 13.23 4.67 9.22
C SER A 160 14.43 3.80 9.63
N LEU A 161 15.62 4.09 9.11
CA LEU A 161 16.86 3.41 9.46
C LEU A 161 17.25 3.68 10.91
N GLU A 162 17.16 4.92 11.38
CA GLU A 162 17.42 5.29 12.78
C GLU A 162 16.54 4.52 13.75
N ILE A 163 15.24 4.39 13.43
CA ILE A 163 14.29 3.58 14.21
C ILE A 163 14.69 2.10 14.19
N THR A 164 15.05 1.56 13.03
CA THR A 164 15.47 0.16 12.93
C THR A 164 16.78 -0.11 13.68
N MET A 165 17.76 0.79 13.60
CA MET A 165 19.03 0.68 14.34
C MET A 165 18.84 0.83 15.85
N SER A 166 17.87 1.63 16.28
CA SER A 166 17.52 1.77 17.70
C SER A 166 17.06 0.43 18.32
N LEU A 167 16.54 -0.51 17.53
CA LEU A 167 16.19 -1.85 18.02
C LEU A 167 17.41 -2.63 18.53
N LEU A 168 18.61 -2.32 18.06
CA LEU A 168 19.86 -2.92 18.59
C LEU A 168 20.30 -2.29 19.90
N CYS A 169 19.93 -1.03 20.16
CA CYS A 169 20.35 -0.28 21.34
C CYS A 169 19.44 -0.48 22.55
N PHE A 170 18.17 -0.83 22.34
CA PHE A 170 17.17 -0.97 23.39
C PHE A 170 16.74 -2.42 23.58
N SER A 171 16.48 -2.82 24.82
CA SER A 171 15.89 -4.12 25.12
C SER A 171 14.39 -4.17 24.77
N PRO A 172 13.82 -5.35 24.46
CA PRO A 172 12.40 -5.49 24.10
C PRO A 172 11.41 -4.93 25.14
N SER A 173 11.79 -4.92 26.41
CA SER A 173 11.02 -4.33 27.52
C SER A 173 10.87 -2.80 27.44
N SER A 174 11.75 -2.12 26.71
CA SER A 174 11.83 -0.66 26.64
C SER A 174 11.35 -0.10 25.29
N TYR A 175 10.76 -0.93 24.42
CA TYR A 175 10.32 -0.50 23.11
C TYR A 175 9.18 0.51 23.16
N THR A 176 9.44 1.66 22.55
CA THR A 176 8.43 2.68 22.26
C THR A 176 7.42 2.15 21.22
N PRO A 177 6.23 2.77 21.09
CA PRO A 177 5.26 2.39 20.07
C PRO A 177 5.83 2.37 18.65
N ALA A 178 6.77 3.28 18.34
CA ALA A 178 7.45 3.33 17.04
C ALA A 178 8.32 2.09 16.79
N LEU A 179 9.07 1.64 17.79
CA LEU A 179 9.90 0.43 17.71
C LEU A 179 9.04 -0.84 17.58
N LYS A 180 7.92 -0.89 18.32
CA LYS A 180 6.95 -2.00 18.18
C LYS A 180 6.34 -2.06 16.79
N ASN A 181 5.97 -0.91 16.22
CA ASN A 181 5.45 -0.83 14.85
C ASN A 181 6.50 -1.25 13.80
N ALA A 182 7.77 -0.90 14.01
CA ALA A 182 8.84 -1.36 13.13
C ALA A 182 8.98 -2.90 13.11
N LEU A 183 8.63 -3.57 14.22
CA LEU A 183 8.59 -5.03 14.34
C LEU A 183 7.23 -5.63 13.99
N ASP A 184 6.24 -4.84 13.56
CA ASP A 184 4.90 -5.34 13.31
C ASP A 184 4.84 -6.15 12.00
N PRO A 185 4.15 -7.31 11.96
CA PRO A 185 3.97 -8.09 10.74
C PRO A 185 3.32 -7.31 9.58
N SER A 186 2.51 -6.28 9.87
CA SER A 186 1.91 -5.40 8.87
C SER A 186 2.95 -4.68 8.00
N GLN A 187 4.18 -4.51 8.48
CA GLN A 187 5.26 -3.97 7.66
C GLN A 187 5.60 -4.90 6.50
N ARG A 188 5.59 -6.22 6.73
CA ARG A 188 5.81 -7.19 5.64
C ARG A 188 4.69 -7.13 4.62
N GLU A 189 3.43 -6.97 5.06
CA GLU A 189 2.30 -6.82 4.14
C GLU A 189 2.40 -5.55 3.29
N ARG A 190 2.80 -4.42 3.90
CA ARG A 190 3.02 -3.17 3.17
C ARG A 190 4.10 -3.32 2.09
N VAL A 191 5.23 -3.96 2.40
CA VAL A 191 6.31 -4.15 1.44
C VAL A 191 5.94 -5.18 0.37
N ALA A 192 5.20 -6.25 0.72
CA ALA A 192 4.65 -7.19 -0.25
C ALA A 192 3.74 -6.47 -1.25
N ASN A 193 2.88 -5.55 -0.79
CA ASN A 193 2.07 -4.72 -1.66
C ASN A 193 2.91 -3.80 -2.55
N LEU A 194 3.94 -3.12 -2.00
CA LEU A 194 4.87 -2.33 -2.81
C LEU A 194 5.55 -3.16 -3.91
N ALA A 195 5.99 -4.38 -3.59
CA ALA A 195 6.59 -5.30 -4.55
C ALA A 195 5.58 -5.69 -5.64
N ASN A 196 4.34 -6.04 -5.26
CA ASN A 196 3.26 -6.35 -6.21
C ASN A 196 3.01 -5.20 -7.19
N LEU A 197 2.92 -3.96 -6.69
CA LEU A 197 2.69 -2.79 -7.52
C LEU A 197 3.88 -2.49 -8.43
N ALA A 198 5.12 -2.70 -7.96
CA ALA A 198 6.32 -2.56 -8.79
C ALA A 198 6.33 -3.59 -9.93
N MET A 199 5.99 -4.85 -9.64
CA MET A 199 5.89 -5.92 -10.65
C MET A 199 4.77 -5.66 -11.67
N LEU A 200 3.62 -5.15 -11.23
CA LEU A 200 2.55 -4.71 -12.14
C LEU A 200 3.07 -3.63 -13.09
N LYS A 201 3.76 -2.63 -12.54
CA LYS A 201 4.32 -1.52 -13.30
C LYS A 201 5.37 -1.97 -14.32
N SER A 202 6.30 -2.88 -13.94
CA SER A 202 7.31 -3.38 -14.89
C SER A 202 6.69 -4.21 -16.02
N GLN A 203 5.59 -4.90 -15.76
CA GLN A 203 4.83 -5.67 -16.76
C GLN A 203 3.92 -4.79 -17.64
N GLY A 204 3.91 -3.46 -17.45
CA GLY A 204 3.05 -2.54 -18.18
C GLY A 204 1.56 -2.66 -17.81
N LEU A 205 1.26 -3.27 -16.67
CA LEU A 205 -0.10 -3.43 -16.15
C LEU A 205 -0.46 -2.26 -15.20
N PRO A 206 -1.76 -1.98 -15.00
CA PRO A 206 -2.19 -1.02 -14.00
C PRO A 206 -1.68 -1.41 -12.60
N ASN A 207 -0.98 -0.49 -11.95
CA ASN A 207 -0.42 -0.66 -10.61
C ASN A 207 -1.29 -0.04 -9.50
N GLU A 208 -2.52 0.35 -9.84
CA GLU A 208 -3.54 0.78 -8.88
C GLU A 208 -4.90 0.32 -9.41
N SER A 209 -5.70 -0.30 -8.55
CA SER A 209 -7.09 -0.64 -8.92
C SER A 209 -7.92 0.62 -8.99
N ARG A 210 -8.84 0.68 -9.93
CA ARG A 210 -9.77 1.82 -10.06
C ARG A 210 -10.59 2.04 -8.79
N LEU A 211 -10.91 0.96 -8.07
CA LEU A 211 -11.58 1.04 -6.78
C LEU A 211 -10.73 1.79 -5.74
N LEU A 212 -9.44 1.44 -5.62
CA LEU A 212 -8.53 2.12 -4.70
C LEU A 212 -8.31 3.59 -5.09
N ALA A 213 -8.21 3.88 -6.39
CA ALA A 213 -8.11 5.25 -6.89
C ALA A 213 -9.34 6.09 -6.49
N LEU A 214 -10.55 5.52 -6.54
CA LEU A 214 -11.78 6.18 -6.08
C LEU A 214 -11.77 6.43 -4.56
N VAL A 215 -11.31 5.47 -3.76
CA VAL A 215 -11.17 5.63 -2.30
C VAL A 215 -10.15 6.72 -1.96
N ASN A 216 -9.01 6.74 -2.66
CA ASN A 216 -7.98 7.75 -2.51
C ASN A 216 -8.49 9.14 -2.91
N PHE A 217 -9.26 9.22 -4.00
CA PHE A 217 -9.91 10.44 -4.44
C PHE A 217 -10.94 10.95 -3.42
N GLU A 218 -11.73 10.05 -2.83
CA GLU A 218 -12.66 10.39 -1.75
C GLU A 218 -11.92 10.97 -0.53
N SER A 219 -10.86 10.30 -0.08
CA SER A 219 -10.03 10.77 1.03
C SER A 219 -9.43 12.15 0.75
N TRP A 220 -8.98 12.38 -0.49
CA TRP A 220 -8.48 13.68 -0.92
C TRP A 220 -9.57 14.75 -0.88
N CYS A 221 -10.75 14.48 -1.44
CA CYS A 221 -11.90 15.39 -1.41
C CYS A 221 -12.27 15.77 0.03
N ARG A 222 -12.30 14.80 0.94
CA ARG A 222 -12.57 15.03 2.36
C ARG A 222 -11.53 15.96 3.01
N LYS A 223 -10.24 15.72 2.77
CA LYS A 223 -9.16 16.60 3.27
C LYS A 223 -9.25 18.02 2.72
N GLN A 224 -9.68 18.20 1.46
CA GLN A 224 -9.89 19.54 0.89
C GLN A 224 -11.10 20.24 1.50
N ALA A 225 -12.20 19.51 1.70
CA ALA A 225 -13.38 20.03 2.38
C ALA A 225 -13.06 20.49 3.81
N GLU A 226 -12.30 19.69 4.57
CA GLU A 226 -11.82 20.05 5.91
C GLU A 226 -10.99 21.35 5.90
N LYS A 227 -10.07 21.52 4.94
CA LYS A 227 -9.28 22.76 4.79
C LYS A 227 -10.15 23.97 4.52
N GLN A 228 -11.26 23.80 3.81
CA GLN A 228 -12.23 24.84 3.50
C GLN A 228 -13.30 25.00 4.61
N SER A 229 -13.15 24.30 5.73
CA SER A 229 -14.14 24.26 6.82
C SER A 229 -15.54 23.80 6.39
N ILE A 230 -15.63 23.02 5.30
CA ILE A 230 -16.86 22.40 4.82
C ILE A 230 -17.04 21.08 5.58
N ARG A 231 -18.14 20.94 6.32
CA ARG A 231 -18.45 19.72 7.07
C ARG A 231 -19.00 18.66 6.12
N VAL A 232 -18.23 17.59 5.90
CA VAL A 232 -18.69 16.40 5.17
C VAL A 232 -19.38 15.44 6.15
N PRO A 233 -20.64 15.02 5.90
CA PRO A 233 -21.29 13.99 6.71
C PRO A 233 -20.48 12.69 6.68
N GLN A 234 -20.27 12.06 7.84
CA GLN A 234 -19.68 10.72 7.85
C GLN A 234 -20.68 9.73 7.26
N PHE A 235 -20.21 8.80 6.42
CA PHE A 235 -21.03 7.67 6.03
C PHE A 235 -21.44 6.92 7.29
N ALA A 236 -22.75 6.72 7.49
CA ALA A 236 -23.25 5.89 8.56
C ALA A 236 -22.74 4.46 8.34
N ILE A 237 -21.68 4.08 9.06
CA ILE A 237 -21.29 2.68 9.21
C ILE A 237 -22.32 2.11 10.17
N ASN A 238 -23.46 1.65 9.65
CA ASN A 238 -24.38 0.87 10.47
C ASN A 238 -23.63 -0.39 10.93
N PRO A 239 -23.56 -0.66 12.26
CA PRO A 239 -22.99 -1.89 12.78
C PRO A 239 -23.83 -3.12 12.39
#